data_AF-A0A849U4Q5-F1
#
_entry.id   AF-A0A849U4Q5-F1
#
_cell.length_a   1.000
_cell.length_b   1.000
_cell.length_c   1.000
_cell.angle_alpha   90.00
_cell.angle_beta   90.00
_cell.angle_gamma   90.00
#
_symmetry.space_group_name_H-M   'P 1'
#
loop_
_entity.id
_entity.type
_entity.pdbx_description
1 polymer ?
#
loop_
_entity_poly.entity_id
_entity_poly.type
_entity_poly.pdbx_seq_one_letter_code
_entity_poly.pdbx_strand_id
1 'polypeptide(L)' 'MFSGIVEEMGAVTVLRKSLAGARLTILASTVMDDLKIGDSVSVNGICLTVVARSER' A
#
# COMPACT_ATOMS: atom_id res chain seq x y z
N MET A 1 -14.30 -4.78 -1.88
CA MET A 1 -14.00 -5.83 -2.89
C MET A 1 -13.25 -5.15 -4.02
N PHE A 2 -12.13 -5.72 -4.48
CA PHE A 2 -11.31 -5.10 -5.53
C PHE A 2 -11.82 -5.48 -6.92
N SER A 3 -11.71 -4.57 -7.89
CA SER A 3 -12.14 -4.79 -9.29
C SER A 3 -11.17 -5.67 -10.08
N GLY A 4 -9.94 -5.84 -9.61
CA GLY A 4 -8.86 -6.52 -10.34
C GLY A 4 -8.15 -5.64 -11.38
N ILE A 5 -8.54 -4.37 -11.51
CA ILE A 5 -7.86 -3.39 -12.35
C ILE A 5 -6.69 -2.81 -11.56
N VAL A 6 -5.48 -2.83 -12.14
CA VAL A 6 -4.29 -2.20 -11.54
C VAL A 6 -4.31 -0.71 -11.86
N GLU A 7 -4.41 0.14 -10.85
CA GLU A 7 -4.50 1.60 -11.00
C GLU A 7 -3.11 2.27 -11.13
N GLU A 8 -2.10 1.69 -10.48
CA GLU A 8 -0.74 2.23 -10.48
C GLU A 8 0.31 1.14 -10.23
N MET A 9 1.51 1.33 -10.80
CA MET A 9 2.70 0.58 -10.46
C MET A 9 3.57 1.40 -9.49
N GLY A 10 3.56 1.04 -8.20
CA GLY A 10 4.43 1.63 -7.19
C GLY A 10 5.77 0.92 -7.04
N ALA A 11 6.65 1.46 -6.20
CA ALA A 11 7.94 0.85 -5.86
C ALA A 11 8.06 0.61 -4.35
N VAL A 12 8.44 -0.61 -3.95
CA VAL A 12 8.77 -0.89 -2.54
C VAL A 12 10.08 -0.18 -2.20
N THR A 13 10.01 0.85 -1.36
CA THR A 13 11.19 1.62 -0.93
C THR A 13 11.73 1.12 0.40
N VAL A 14 10.88 0.52 1.23
CA VAL A 14 11.26 -0.02 2.54
C VAL A 14 10.51 -1.31 2.82
N LEU A 15 11.23 -2.30 3.34
CA LEU A 15 10.68 -3.52 3.93
C LEU A 15 11.21 -3.65 5.37
N ARG A 16 10.30 -3.70 6.35
CA ARG A 16 10.61 -3.94 7.77
C ARG A 16 9.95 -5.24 8.20
N LYS A 17 10.75 -6.24 8.55
CA LYS A 17 10.25 -7.53 9.07
C LYS A 17 10.28 -7.53 10.60
N SER A 18 9.33 -8.22 11.20
CA SER A 18 9.27 -8.50 12.64
C SER A 18 8.69 -9.91 12.87
N LEU A 19 8.70 -10.38 14.11
CA LEU A 19 8.05 -11.65 14.46
C LEU A 19 6.54 -11.65 14.20
N ALA A 20 5.92 -10.47 14.16
CA ALA A 20 4.48 -10.31 13.91
C ALA A 20 4.14 -10.14 12.42
N GLY A 21 5.13 -10.10 11.52
CA GLY A 21 4.91 -9.96 10.08
C GLY A 21 5.85 -8.95 9.42
N ALA A 22 5.34 -8.21 8.43
CA ALA A 22 6.13 -7.22 7.71
C ALA A 22 5.35 -5.93 7.48
N ARG A 23 6.07 -4.79 7.49
CA ARG A 23 5.60 -3.50 7.02
C ARG A 23 6.32 -3.13 5.74
N LEU A 24 5.54 -2.73 4.73
CA LEU A 24 6.01 -2.25 3.44
C LEU A 24 5.79 -0.74 3.36
N THR A 25 6.77 -0.02 2.84
CA THR A 25 6.58 1.35 2.36
C THR A 25 6.64 1.32 0.85
N ILE A 26 5.56 1.76 0.21
CA ILE A 26 5.41 1.78 -1.24
C ILE A 26 5.38 3.24 -1.67
N LEU A 27 6.28 3.61 -2.59
CA LEU A 27 6.22 4.88 -3.28
C LEU A 27 5.15 4.76 -4.37
N ALA A 28 4.17 5.65 -4.31
CA ALA A 28 3.06 5.77 -5.25
C ALA A 28 2.65 7.25 -5.32
N SER A 29 1.94 7.63 -6.38
CA SER A 29 1.50 9.01 -6.64
C SER A 29 0.01 9.05 -6.96
N THR A 30 -0.44 8.31 -7.97
CA THR A 30 -1.83 8.34 -8.46
C THR A 30 -2.83 7.93 -7.39
N VAL A 31 -2.56 6.83 -6.67
CA VAL A 31 -3.48 6.31 -5.65
C VAL A 31 -3.38 7.07 -4.32
N MET A 32 -2.57 8.11 -4.19
CA MET A 32 -2.39 8.82 -2.91
C MET A 32 -3.49 9.85 -2.64
N ASP A 33 -4.22 10.28 -3.68
CA ASP A 33 -5.25 11.32 -3.58
C ASP A 33 -6.49 10.84 -2.81
N ASP A 34 -6.85 9.57 -2.97
CA ASP A 34 -8.05 8.96 -2.39
C ASP A 34 -7.76 8.00 -1.21
N LEU A 35 -6.54 7.48 -1.11
CA LEU A 35 -6.14 6.47 -0.11
C LEU A 35 -5.97 7.03 1.30
N LYS A 36 -6.73 6.49 2.27
CA LYS A 36 -6.70 6.90 3.67
C LYS A 36 -6.13 5.82 4.60
N ILE A 37 -5.70 6.23 5.80
CA ILE A 37 -5.32 5.28 6.85
C ILE A 37 -6.55 4.46 7.26
N GLY A 38 -6.39 3.14 7.33
CA GLY A 38 -7.45 2.17 7.59
C GLY A 38 -8.06 1.57 6.32
N ASP A 39 -7.84 2.18 5.14
CA ASP A 39 -8.34 1.64 3.89
C ASP A 39 -7.65 0.32 3.54
N SER A 40 -8.37 -0.51 2.80
CA SER A 40 -7.85 -1.73 2.22
C SER A 40 -7.31 -1.44 0.82
N VAL A 41 -6.05 -1.78 0.58
CA VAL A 41 -5.37 -1.61 -0.71
C VAL A 41 -4.86 -2.97 -1.19
N SER A 42 -5.02 -3.26 -2.49
CA SER A 42 -4.51 -4.48 -3.10
C SER A 42 -3.10 -4.24 -3.63
N VAL A 43 -2.12 -5.00 -3.13
CA VAL A 43 -0.74 -4.96 -3.61
C VAL A 43 -0.40 -6.32 -4.20
N ASN A 44 -0.21 -6.39 -5.52
CA ASN A 44 -0.02 -7.64 -6.26
C ASN A 44 -1.09 -8.71 -5.91
N GLY A 45 -2.35 -8.29 -5.74
CA GLY A 45 -3.48 -9.17 -5.43
C GLY A 45 -3.67 -9.49 -3.95
N ILE A 46 -2.79 -9.03 -3.05
CA ILE A 46 -2.94 -9.21 -1.61
C ILE A 46 -3.61 -7.99 -1.00
N CYS A 47 -4.71 -8.21 -0.29
CA CYS A 47 -5.37 -7.18 0.50
C CYS A 47 -4.50 -6.80 1.71
N LEU A 48 -4.08 -5.55 1.78
CA LEU A 48 -3.32 -4.97 2.87
C LEU A 48 -4.04 -3.74 3.44
N THR A 49 -3.78 -3.43 4.70
CA THR A 49 -4.33 -2.23 5.35
C THR A 49 -3.31 -1.10 5.34
N VAL A 50 -3.74 0.09 4.96
CA VAL A 50 -2.92 1.29 5.07
C VAL A 50 -2.80 1.68 6.54
N VAL A 51 -1.59 1.63 7.09
CA VAL A 51 -1.32 1.92 8.51
C VAL A 51 -0.62 3.26 8.74
N ALA A 52 -0.04 3.83 7.69
CA ALA A 52 0.64 5.12 7.71
C ALA A 52 0.72 5.67 6.29
N ARG A 53 0.67 6.99 6.15
CA ARG A 53 0.87 7.72 4.90
C ARG A 53 1.79 8.90 5.20
N SER A 54 2.75 9.16 4.33
CA SER A 54 3.60 10.34 4.38
C SER A 54 3.50 11.04 3.05
N GLU A 55 3.34 12.35 3.07
CA GLU A 55 3.61 13.17 1.90
C GLU A 55 5.13 13.26 1.79
N ARG A 56 5.66 12.97 0.61
CA ARG A 56 7.05 13.23 0.27
C ARG A 56 7.08 14.28 -0.82
#